data_AF-A0AAD6UTE5-F1
#
_entry.id   AF-A0AAD6UTE5-F1
#
_cell.length_a   1.000
_cell.length_b   1.000
_cell.length_c   1.000
_cell.angle_alpha   90.00
_cell.angle_beta   90.00
_cell.angle_gamma   90.00
#
_symmetry.space_group_name_H-M   'P 1'
#
loop_
_entity.id
_entity.type
_entity.pdbx_description
1 polymer ?
#
loop_
_entity_poly.entity_id
_entity_poly.type
_entity_poly.pdbx_seq_one_letter_code
_entity_poly.pdbx_strand_id
1 'polypeptide(L)'
;MSTSNIVLPPLQTWAEQHLSAVIKATAQADFDAAFDAFVAASARITVNGKQISRDAYKTLLRGASFDEAGAEVAFGGAVQVSTNLQAGVVGLFYTATIGESIVVMGAPIVDQVTSSVNLVIEEDKTLTPPQLPAGVRGFFDGRRVTALNQVIVDARGN
;
A
#
# COMPACT_ATOMS: atom_id res chain seq x y z
N MET A 1 6.27 -28.96 -20.96
CA MET A 1 6.29 -27.48 -20.85
C MET A 1 5.29 -27.12 -19.76
N SER A 2 5.74 -26.60 -18.62
CA SER A 2 4.86 -26.23 -17.51
C SER A 2 4.28 -24.84 -17.80
N THR A 3 3.00 -24.76 -18.13
CA THR A 3 2.27 -23.48 -18.17
C THR A 3 2.01 -23.08 -16.71
N SER A 4 2.88 -22.24 -16.15
CA SER A 4 2.59 -21.63 -14.85
C SER A 4 1.32 -20.78 -15.01
N ASN A 5 0.19 -21.29 -14.52
CA ASN A 5 -1.03 -20.49 -14.39
C ASN A 5 -0.70 -19.39 -13.38
N ILE A 6 -0.58 -18.14 -13.85
CA ILE A 6 -0.45 -16.99 -12.97
C ILE A 6 -1.79 -16.84 -12.26
N VAL A 7 -1.86 -17.34 -11.02
CA VAL A 7 -3.03 -17.18 -10.16
C VAL A 7 -2.93 -15.80 -9.54
N LEU A 8 -3.90 -14.95 -9.89
CA LEU A 8 -4.10 -13.65 -9.26
C LEU A 8 -4.26 -13.83 -7.74
N PRO A 9 -3.46 -13.13 -6.90
CA PRO A 9 -3.64 -13.21 -5.46
C PRO A 9 -5.02 -12.65 -5.08
N PRO A 10 -5.67 -13.20 -4.03
CA PRO A 10 -6.89 -12.63 -3.46
C PRO A 10 -6.74 -11.14 -3.15
N LEU A 11 -7.83 -10.38 -3.17
CA LEU A 11 -7.79 -8.92 -2.97
C LEU A 11 -7.15 -8.52 -1.65
N GLN A 12 -7.44 -9.24 -0.57
CA GLN A 12 -6.79 -9.03 0.71
C GLN A 12 -5.27 -9.17 0.61
N THR A 13 -4.79 -10.31 0.08
CA THR A 13 -3.35 -10.57 -0.07
C THR A 13 -2.68 -9.52 -0.96
N TRP A 14 -3.35 -9.12 -2.04
CA TRP A 14 -2.86 -8.04 -2.91
C TRP A 14 -2.74 -6.71 -2.14
N ALA A 15 -3.76 -6.33 -1.38
CA ALA A 15 -3.77 -5.09 -0.62
C ALA A 15 -2.69 -5.08 0.46
N GLU A 16 -2.53 -6.18 1.20
CA GLU A 16 -1.49 -6.34 2.23
C GLU A 16 -0.07 -6.24 1.63
N GLN A 17 0.16 -6.90 0.49
CA GLN A 17 1.44 -6.86 -0.22
C GLN A 17 1.78 -5.46 -0.72
N HIS A 18 0.84 -4.78 -1.39
CA HIS A 18 1.06 -3.44 -1.92
C HIS A 18 1.23 -2.40 -0.81
N LEU A 19 0.41 -2.46 0.24
CA LEU A 19 0.55 -1.57 1.40
C LEU A 19 1.90 -1.79 2.11
N SER A 20 2.31 -3.05 2.27
CA SER A 20 3.64 -3.36 2.82
C SER A 20 4.75 -2.81 1.93
N ALA A 21 4.65 -2.95 0.61
CA ALA A 21 5.65 -2.42 -0.31
C ALA A 21 5.78 -0.89 -0.20
N VAL A 22 4.67 -0.16 -0.02
CA VAL A 22 4.70 1.29 0.21
C VAL A 22 5.36 1.64 1.54
N ILE A 23 4.95 1.00 2.64
CA ILE A 23 5.44 1.34 3.98
C ILE A 23 6.92 0.94 4.17
N LYS A 24 7.33 -0.19 3.60
CA LYS A 24 8.69 -0.74 3.77
C LYS A 24 9.71 -0.15 2.81
N ALA A 25 9.30 0.69 1.85
CA ALA A 25 10.21 1.26 0.87
C ALA A 25 11.15 2.28 1.52
N THR A 26 12.45 2.02 1.49
CA THR A 26 13.49 2.90 2.06
C THR A 26 14.08 3.88 1.05
N ALA A 27 13.92 3.61 -0.25
CA ALA A 27 14.38 4.48 -1.33
C ALA A 27 13.20 5.24 -1.95
N GLN A 28 13.39 6.52 -2.26
CA GLN A 28 12.33 7.36 -2.81
C GLN A 28 11.75 6.79 -4.11
N ALA A 29 12.59 6.29 -5.01
CA ALA A 29 12.14 5.69 -6.25
C ALA A 29 11.26 4.46 -6.02
N ASP A 30 11.61 3.60 -5.06
CA ASP A 30 10.85 2.40 -4.73
C ASP A 30 9.52 2.75 -4.07
N PHE A 31 9.53 3.73 -3.17
CA PHE A 31 8.32 4.26 -2.55
C PHE A 31 7.37 4.85 -3.60
N ASP A 32 7.89 5.69 -4.50
CA ASP A 32 7.12 6.33 -5.55
C ASP A 32 6.48 5.28 -6.46
N ALA A 33 7.26 4.28 -6.88
CA ALA A 33 6.79 3.18 -7.72
C ALA A 33 5.73 2.31 -6.99
N ALA A 34 5.97 1.95 -5.72
CA ALA A 34 5.02 1.17 -4.94
C ALA A 34 3.70 1.94 -4.72
N PHE A 35 3.80 3.24 -4.43
CA PHE A 35 2.62 4.09 -4.24
C PHE A 35 1.82 4.24 -5.54
N ASP A 36 2.49 4.46 -6.66
CA ASP A 36 1.82 4.59 -7.97
C ASP A 36 1.27 3.23 -8.49
N ALA A 37 1.87 2.12 -8.07
CA ALA A 37 1.35 0.78 -8.29
C ALA A 37 0.15 0.43 -7.39
N PHE A 38 -0.06 1.16 -6.28
CA PHE A 38 -1.11 0.88 -5.31
C PHE A 38 -2.30 1.84 -5.44
N VAL A 39 -2.06 3.15 -5.48
CA VAL A 39 -3.08 4.20 -5.43
C VAL A 39 -3.30 4.83 -6.80
N ALA A 40 -4.52 4.76 -7.32
CA ALA A 40 -4.89 5.34 -8.61
C ALA A 40 -4.61 6.85 -8.65
N ALA A 41 -4.31 7.40 -9.83
CA ALA A 41 -4.05 8.84 -10.00
C ALA A 41 -5.27 9.70 -9.60
N SER A 42 -6.48 9.17 -9.79
CA SER A 42 -7.77 9.82 -9.51
C SER A 42 -8.38 9.41 -8.16
N ALA A 43 -7.60 8.78 -7.28
CA ALA A 43 -8.12 8.20 -6.04
C ALA A 43 -8.77 9.25 -5.11
N ARG A 44 -9.91 8.89 -4.51
CA ARG A 44 -10.56 9.69 -3.47
C ARG A 44 -10.06 9.26 -2.09
N ILE A 45 -9.41 10.18 -1.37
CA ILE A 45 -8.69 9.84 -0.14
C ILE A 45 -9.25 10.63 1.03
N THR A 46 -9.61 9.91 2.10
CA THR A 46 -10.01 10.48 3.39
C THR A 46 -9.12 9.93 4.48
N VAL A 47 -8.52 10.81 5.29
CA VAL A 47 -7.71 10.44 6.44
C VAL A 47 -8.22 11.18 7.67
N ASN A 48 -8.47 10.47 8.77
CA ASN A 48 -9.01 11.00 10.02
C ASN A 48 -10.25 11.90 9.80
N GLY A 49 -11.14 11.48 8.89
CA GLY A 49 -12.37 12.21 8.52
C GLY A 49 -12.17 13.40 7.58
N LYS A 50 -10.94 13.75 7.19
CA LYS A 50 -10.64 14.85 6.28
C LYS A 50 -10.29 14.34 4.88
N GLN A 51 -10.93 14.88 3.85
CA GLN A 51 -10.54 14.63 2.47
C GLN A 51 -9.21 15.33 2.17
N ILE A 52 -8.25 14.58 1.61
CA ILE A 52 -6.93 15.10 1.24
C ILE A 52 -6.60 14.72 -0.21
N SER A 53 -5.65 15.43 -0.81
CA SER A 53 -5.15 15.08 -2.15
C SER A 53 -4.28 13.83 -2.11
N ARG A 54 -4.13 13.19 -3.27
CA ARG A 54 -3.19 12.08 -3.47
C ARG A 54 -1.77 12.44 -3.08
N ASP A 55 -1.30 13.64 -3.45
CA ASP A 55 0.06 14.10 -3.12
C ASP A 55 0.23 14.40 -1.62
N ALA A 56 -0.81 14.92 -0.96
CA ALA A 56 -0.80 15.10 0.48
C ALA A 56 -0.76 13.75 1.20
N TYR A 57 -1.52 12.75 0.72
CA TYR A 57 -1.48 11.40 1.25
C TYR A 57 -0.12 10.72 1.04
N LYS A 58 0.44 10.84 -0.16
CA LYS A 58 1.79 10.37 -0.48
C LYS A 58 2.84 10.99 0.44
N THR A 59 2.71 12.27 0.75
CA THR A 59 3.59 12.99 1.68
C THR A 59 3.39 12.55 3.12
N LEU A 60 2.15 12.29 3.54
CA LEU A 60 1.84 11.74 4.86
C LEU A 60 2.50 10.38 5.08
N LEU A 61 2.38 9.45 4.12
CA LEU A 61 3.02 8.14 4.21
C LEU A 61 4.55 8.27 4.19
N ARG A 62 5.10 9.14 3.34
CA ARG A 62 6.54 9.39 3.25
C ARG A 62 7.15 9.95 4.54
N GLY A 63 6.44 10.86 5.21
CA GLY A 63 6.89 11.44 6.49
C GLY A 63 7.00 10.42 7.62
N ALA A 64 6.49 9.21 7.43
CA ALA A 64 6.61 8.07 8.32
C ALA A 64 7.53 6.96 7.76
N SER A 65 8.37 7.27 6.75
CA SER A 65 9.21 6.26 6.06
C SER A 65 10.63 6.72 5.72
N PHE A 66 10.96 8.01 5.84
CA PHE A 66 12.27 8.55 5.45
C PHE A 66 13.02 9.09 6.67
N ASP A 67 14.28 8.64 6.82
CA ASP A 67 15.21 8.72 7.97
C ASP A 67 15.27 7.46 8.88
N GLU A 68 14.63 6.39 8.45
CA GLU A 68 14.48 5.16 9.24
C GLU A 68 15.30 4.00 8.66
N ALA A 69 15.87 3.17 9.52
CA ALA A 69 16.60 1.95 9.15
C ALA A 69 15.69 0.90 8.48
N GLY A 70 14.37 1.13 8.50
CA GLY A 70 13.34 0.34 7.85
C GLY A 70 12.02 0.40 8.61
N ALA A 71 10.95 -0.04 7.97
CA ALA A 71 9.64 -0.22 8.59
C ALA A 71 9.19 -1.68 8.52
N GLU A 72 8.43 -2.12 9.51
CA GLU A 72 7.74 -3.40 9.54
C GLU A 72 6.25 -3.19 9.63
N VAL A 73 5.46 -4.09 9.04
CA VAL A 73 4.00 -4.01 9.03
C VAL A 73 3.43 -5.31 9.57
N ALA A 74 2.62 -5.21 10.62
CA ALA A 74 1.87 -6.32 11.19
C ALA A 74 0.37 -6.10 10.95
N PHE A 75 -0.29 -7.06 10.31
CA PHE A 75 -1.73 -7.03 10.09
C PHE A 75 -2.45 -7.69 11.27
N GLY A 76 -3.23 -6.91 12.02
CA GLY A 76 -4.03 -7.38 13.16
C GLY A 76 -5.41 -7.88 12.76
N GLY A 77 -5.84 -7.62 11.53
CA GLY A 77 -7.08 -8.14 10.97
C GLY A 77 -7.35 -7.63 9.56
N ALA A 78 -8.12 -8.40 8.81
CA ALA A 78 -8.55 -8.03 7.47
C ALA A 78 -9.94 -8.56 7.18
N VAL A 79 -10.70 -7.82 6.39
CA VAL A 79 -12.00 -8.21 5.85
C VAL A 79 -12.02 -7.88 4.37
N GLN A 80 -12.61 -8.73 3.54
CA GLN A 80 -12.73 -8.46 2.11
C GLN A 80 -14.11 -8.81 1.59
N VAL A 81 -14.57 -8.02 0.62
CA VAL A 81 -15.76 -8.29 -0.20
C VAL A 81 -15.35 -8.11 -1.65
N SER A 82 -15.30 -9.21 -2.39
CA SER A 82 -14.95 -9.20 -3.81
C SER A 82 -16.20 -9.06 -4.67
N THR A 83 -16.21 -8.12 -5.62
CA THR A 83 -17.20 -8.11 -6.71
C THR A 83 -16.73 -9.02 -7.85
N ASN A 84 -15.41 -9.12 -8.06
CA ASN A 84 -14.75 -10.10 -8.91
C ASN A 84 -13.30 -10.33 -8.41
N LEU A 85 -12.48 -11.07 -9.18
CA LEU A 85 -11.09 -11.36 -8.81
C LEU A 85 -10.18 -10.12 -8.73
N GLN A 86 -10.56 -9.01 -9.35
CA GLN A 86 -9.77 -7.79 -9.48
C GLN A 86 -10.39 -6.57 -8.80
N ALA A 87 -11.65 -6.64 -8.39
CA ALA A 87 -12.36 -5.50 -7.83
C ALA A 87 -13.16 -5.89 -6.58
N GLY A 88 -13.26 -4.95 -5.65
CA GLY A 88 -13.94 -5.15 -4.39
C GLY A 88 -13.53 -4.14 -3.34
N VAL A 89 -13.88 -4.45 -2.10
CA VAL A 89 -13.56 -3.65 -0.92
C VAL A 89 -12.73 -4.48 0.03
N VAL A 90 -11.66 -3.90 0.56
CA VAL A 90 -10.80 -4.54 1.57
C VAL A 90 -10.67 -3.59 2.76
N GLY A 91 -11.00 -4.08 3.95
CA GLY A 91 -10.68 -3.43 5.21
C GLY A 91 -9.44 -4.08 5.82
N LEU A 92 -8.44 -3.28 6.20
CA LEU A 92 -7.23 -3.74 6.87
C LEU A 92 -7.07 -2.99 8.19
N PHE A 93 -6.67 -3.73 9.22
CA PHE A 93 -6.17 -3.18 10.48
C PHE A 93 -4.71 -3.60 10.63
N TYR A 94 -3.82 -2.63 10.77
CA TYR A 94 -2.39 -2.89 10.82
C TYR A 94 -1.65 -1.95 11.77
N THR A 95 -0.49 -2.41 12.22
CA THR A 95 0.48 -1.61 12.96
C THR A 95 1.76 -1.55 12.12
N ALA A 96 2.18 -0.33 11.77
CA ALA A 96 3.49 -0.07 11.22
C ALA A 96 4.46 0.22 12.36
N THR A 97 5.60 -0.46 12.38
CA THR A 97 6.69 -0.25 13.32
C THR A 97 7.87 0.32 12.55
N ILE A 98 8.26 1.52 12.90
CA ILE A 98 9.17 2.35 12.15
C ILE A 98 10.45 2.52 12.98
N GLY A 99 11.57 1.99 12.51
CA GLY A 99 12.84 2.07 13.23
C GLY A 99 13.66 3.27 12.79
N GLU A 100 13.82 4.29 13.64
CA GLU A 100 14.68 5.43 13.33
C GLU A 100 16.15 4.99 13.16
N SER A 101 16.88 5.66 12.27
CA SER A 101 18.33 5.44 12.09
C SER A 101 19.16 5.91 13.30
N ILE A 102 18.55 6.66 14.21
CA ILE A 102 19.17 7.17 15.44
C ILE A 102 19.19 6.06 16.48
N VAL A 103 20.39 5.73 16.94
CA VAL A 103 20.64 4.71 17.95
C VAL A 103 20.98 5.39 19.27
N VAL A 104 20.16 5.19 20.31
CA VAL A 104 20.43 5.65 21.68
C VAL A 104 20.82 4.44 22.51
N MET A 105 21.99 4.47 23.14
CA MET A 105 22.50 3.35 23.97
C MET A 105 22.58 2.00 23.23
N GLY A 106 22.78 2.02 21.91
CA GLY A 106 22.89 0.80 21.10
C GLY A 106 21.56 0.21 20.58
N ALA A 107 20.41 0.86 20.86
CA ALA A 107 19.11 0.47 20.30
C ALA A 107 18.51 1.60 19.43
N PRO A 108 17.88 1.28 18.27
CA PRO A 108 17.16 2.27 17.48
C PRO A 108 15.92 2.78 18.23
N ILE A 109 15.58 4.06 18.03
CA ILE A 109 14.28 4.58 18.45
C ILE A 109 13.21 3.97 17.54
N VAL A 110 12.07 3.59 18.12
CA VAL A 110 10.99 2.92 17.38
C VAL A 110 9.70 3.68 17.55
N ASP A 111 9.09 4.06 16.43
CA ASP A 111 7.75 4.61 16.36
C ASP A 111 6.74 3.55 15.93
N GLN A 112 5.54 3.64 16.49
CA GLN A 112 4.45 2.74 16.17
C GLN A 112 3.23 3.53 15.73
N VAL A 113 2.77 3.22 14.52
CA VAL A 113 1.57 3.81 13.94
C VAL A 113 0.54 2.70 13.77
N THR A 114 -0.60 2.84 14.43
CA THR A 114 -1.73 1.93 14.25
C THR A 114 -2.73 2.55 13.29
N SER A 115 -3.24 1.74 12.36
CA SER A 115 -4.17 2.23 11.37
C SER A 115 -5.27 1.22 11.03
N SER A 116 -6.45 1.76 10.79
CA SER A 116 -7.55 1.09 10.12
C SER A 116 -7.75 1.76 8.76
N VAL A 117 -7.77 0.97 7.69
CA VAL A 117 -8.00 1.48 6.33
C VAL A 117 -9.06 0.64 5.60
N ASN A 118 -9.97 1.31 4.92
CA ASN A 118 -10.92 0.70 4.00
C ASN A 118 -10.57 1.15 2.58
N LEU A 119 -10.35 0.17 1.70
CA LEU A 119 -9.89 0.34 0.34
C LEU A 119 -10.99 -0.09 -0.63
N VAL A 120 -11.29 0.73 -1.62
CA VAL A 120 -12.03 0.34 -2.82
C VAL A 120 -11.02 0.07 -3.92
N ILE A 121 -10.98 -1.16 -4.40
CA ILE A 121 -10.04 -1.64 -5.41
C ILE A 121 -10.80 -1.88 -6.70
N GLU A 122 -10.31 -1.31 -7.79
CA GLU A 122 -10.86 -1.47 -9.12
C GLU A 122 -9.74 -1.60 -10.15
N GLU A 123 -10.08 -2.08 -11.34
CA GLU A 123 -9.15 -2.06 -12.47
C GLU A 123 -9.03 -0.63 -13.02
N ASP A 124 -7.81 -0.08 -13.01
CA ASP A 124 -7.51 1.22 -13.58
C ASP A 124 -7.36 1.12 -15.10
N LYS A 125 -8.46 1.45 -15.78
CA LYS A 125 -8.55 1.43 -17.25
C LYS A 125 -7.67 2.46 -17.95
N THR A 126 -7.05 3.37 -17.22
CA THR A 126 -6.11 4.35 -17.80
C THR A 126 -4.72 3.76 -18.01
N LEU A 127 -4.41 2.64 -17.36
CA LEU A 127 -3.13 1.97 -17.50
C LEU A 127 -3.11 1.14 -18.78
N THR A 128 -2.03 1.28 -19.54
CA THR A 128 -1.77 0.47 -20.73
C THR A 128 -0.88 -0.73 -20.36
N PRO A 129 -1.31 -1.97 -20.66
CA PRO A 129 -0.44 -3.12 -20.50
C PRO A 129 0.85 -2.95 -21.33
N PRO A 130 2.01 -3.36 -20.81
CA PRO A 130 3.26 -3.27 -21.56
C PRO A 130 3.16 -4.07 -22.87
N GLN A 131 3.71 -3.52 -23.95
CA GLN A 131 3.84 -4.25 -25.21
C GLN A 131 4.89 -5.33 -25.05
N LEU A 132 4.47 -6.59 -25.18
CA LEU A 132 5.36 -7.74 -25.08
C LEU A 132 5.85 -8.17 -26.47
N PRO A 133 7.11 -8.64 -26.60
CA PRO A 133 7.60 -9.22 -27.85
C PRO A 133 6.70 -10.36 -28.35
N ALA A 134 6.67 -10.56 -29.67
CA ALA A 134 5.88 -11.63 -30.28
C ALA A 134 6.19 -13.00 -29.64
N GLY A 135 5.14 -13.69 -29.19
CA GLY A 135 5.25 -15.00 -28.52
C GLY A 135 5.40 -14.94 -27.00
N VAL A 136 5.63 -13.76 -26.41
CA VAL A 136 5.68 -13.57 -24.96
C VAL A 136 4.30 -13.17 -24.45
N ARG A 137 3.74 -13.97 -23.53
CA ARG A 137 2.52 -13.63 -22.77
C ARG A 137 2.94 -13.26 -21.35
N GLY A 138 2.42 -12.13 -20.86
CA GLY A 138 2.67 -11.64 -19.52
C GLY A 138 1.37 -11.22 -18.88
N PHE A 139 1.31 -11.34 -17.55
CA PHE A 139 0.19 -10.85 -16.78
C PHE A 139 0.41 -9.37 -16.45
N PHE A 140 -0.62 -8.55 -16.66
CA PHE A 140 -0.63 -7.15 -16.27
C PHE A 140 -1.63 -6.97 -15.13
N ASP A 141 -1.16 -6.45 -13.99
CA ASP A 141 -2.02 -6.14 -12.86
C ASP A 141 -2.53 -4.69 -12.93
N GLY A 142 -3.75 -4.54 -13.42
CA GLY A 142 -4.43 -3.25 -13.52
C GLY A 142 -5.08 -2.78 -12.23
N ARG A 143 -5.03 -3.55 -11.14
CA ARG A 143 -5.72 -3.20 -9.88
C ARG A 143 -5.12 -1.95 -9.25
N ARG A 144 -5.95 -1.00 -8.85
CA ARG A 144 -5.56 0.19 -8.08
C ARG A 144 -6.62 0.51 -7.03
N VAL A 145 -6.20 1.14 -5.94
CA VAL A 145 -7.10 1.75 -4.97
C VAL A 145 -7.67 3.04 -5.58
N THR A 146 -8.98 3.05 -5.84
CA THR A 146 -9.70 4.21 -6.41
C THR A 146 -10.40 5.05 -5.33
N ALA A 147 -10.62 4.48 -4.15
CA ALA A 147 -11.00 5.25 -2.97
C ALA A 147 -10.44 4.61 -1.71
N LEU A 148 -10.07 5.44 -0.72
CA LEU A 148 -9.71 4.95 0.61
C LEU A 148 -10.19 5.89 1.72
N ASN A 149 -10.55 5.26 2.84
CA ASN A 149 -10.82 5.93 4.10
C ASN A 149 -9.94 5.31 5.19
N GLN A 150 -9.12 6.13 5.82
CA GLN A 150 -8.15 5.70 6.80
C GLN A 150 -8.27 6.47 8.10
N VAL A 151 -8.16 5.76 9.20
CA VAL A 151 -7.90 6.31 10.53
C VAL A 151 -6.49 5.91 10.92
N ILE A 152 -5.69 6.89 11.35
CA ILE A 152 -4.29 6.71 11.75
C ILE A 152 -4.13 7.30 13.15
N VAL A 153 -3.47 6.54 14.01
CA VAL A 153 -3.11 6.95 15.37
C VAL A 153 -1.62 6.64 15.56
N ASP A 154 -0.84 7.67 15.88
CA ASP A 154 0.52 7.52 16.36
C ASP A 154 0.49 7.14 17.86
N ALA A 155 1.34 6.20 18.28
CA ALA A 155 1.54 5.86 19.69
C ALA A 155 1.92 7.08 20.56
N ARG A 156 2.44 8.16 19.96
CA ARG A 156 2.72 9.43 20.65
C ARG A 156 1.48 10.28 20.94
N GLY A 157 0.29 9.87 20.49
CA GLY A 157 -0.99 10.46 20.91
C GLY A 157 -1.32 11.86 20.36
N ASN A 158 -0.64 12.30 19.30
CA ASN A 158 -0.91 13.57 18.60
C ASN A 158 -1.67 13.34 17.29
#